data_AF-A0A9N9JJ99-F1
#
_entry.id   AF-A0A9N9JJ99-F1
#
_cell.length_a   1.000
_cell.length_b   1.000
_cell.length_c   1.000
_cell.angle_alpha   90.00
_cell.angle_beta   90.00
_cell.angle_gamma   90.00
#
_symmetry.space_group_name_H-M   'P 1'
#
loop_
_entity.id
_entity.type
_entity.pdbx_description
1 polymer ?
#
loop_
_entity_poly.entity_id
_entity_poly.type
_entity_poly.pdbx_seq_one_letter_code
_entity_poly.pdbx_strand_id
1 'polypeptide(L)'
;KVSHLFHLAPSTIQSIVKRFDEDDRIVLKPRGGDKRLLLNDMHRFFLKELMKINPTITINELYQNLIERFPDLEVSRSTVAHNIVKLGFTLKKLVPVVVKRNQDTIIVQWKEYGRAPRGKPAVKEVATQRGKNITIIAAMSGNGIIKTSCRLGSTTGSIFKKFIKKLISSLPPNNGKIFIMNNASIHKQVKQIIKKTPHEVIFLPTYSPFLNPIEIVFSKVKNLVAKHPLDSQETILGKIEEAFDKVTKQDCRGWISHSLSYFGSCLNKERIEM
;
A
#
# COMPACT_ATOMS: atom_id res chain seq x y z
N LYS A 1 -60.24 14.08 21.90
CA LYS A 1 -59.23 14.78 22.73
C LYS A 1 -57.80 14.31 22.43
N VAL A 2 -57.50 13.01 22.57
CA VAL A 2 -56.13 12.46 22.32
C VAL A 2 -55.66 12.63 20.85
N SER A 3 -56.54 12.48 19.85
CA SER A 3 -56.20 12.66 18.41
C SER A 3 -55.65 14.04 18.07
N HIS A 4 -56.30 15.09 18.57
CA HIS A 4 -55.85 16.47 18.37
C HIS A 4 -54.58 16.79 19.16
N LEU A 5 -54.42 16.19 20.35
CA LEU A 5 -53.24 16.42 21.20
C LEU A 5 -51.94 15.89 20.58
N PHE A 6 -52.02 14.76 19.87
CA PHE A 6 -50.86 14.09 19.26
C PHE A 6 -50.78 14.21 17.73
N HIS A 7 -51.72 14.92 17.09
CA HIS A 7 -51.77 15.07 15.63
C HIS A 7 -51.81 13.73 14.87
N LEU A 8 -52.51 12.75 15.44
CA LEU A 8 -52.67 11.40 14.89
C LEU A 8 -54.08 11.19 14.38
N ALA A 9 -54.23 10.45 13.28
CA ALA A 9 -55.53 10.07 12.75
C ALA A 9 -56.32 9.27 13.82
N PRO A 10 -57.64 9.52 13.97
CA PRO A 10 -58.48 8.80 14.93
C PRO A 10 -58.39 7.26 14.81
N SER A 11 -58.26 6.76 13.58
CA SER A 11 -58.06 5.33 13.28
C SER A 11 -56.77 4.76 13.85
N THR A 12 -55.70 5.55 13.92
CA THR A 12 -54.42 5.15 14.52
C THR A 12 -54.56 4.99 16.02
N ILE A 13 -55.26 5.92 16.68
CA ILE A 13 -55.50 5.83 18.12
C ILE A 13 -56.38 4.63 18.46
N GLN A 14 -57.45 4.40 17.69
CA GLN A 14 -58.29 3.21 17.87
C GLN A 14 -57.49 1.92 17.69
N SER A 15 -56.59 1.86 16.70
CA SER A 15 -55.71 0.71 16.49
C SER A 15 -54.73 0.49 17.64
N ILE A 16 -54.22 1.56 18.25
CA ILE A 16 -53.31 1.50 19.39
C ILE A 16 -54.05 1.01 20.64
N VAL A 17 -55.21 1.60 20.96
CA VAL A 17 -56.02 1.21 22.13
C VAL A 17 -56.45 -0.25 22.01
N LYS A 18 -56.97 -0.66 20.85
CA LYS A 18 -57.35 -2.06 20.59
C LYS A 18 -56.19 -3.04 20.82
N ARG A 19 -54.99 -2.71 20.35
CA ARG A 19 -53.79 -3.56 20.55
C ARG A 19 -53.31 -3.60 22.00
N PHE A 20 -53.54 -2.53 22.75
CA PHE A 20 -53.23 -2.47 24.17
C PHE A 20 -54.23 -3.33 24.96
N ASP A 21 -55.52 -3.22 24.68
CA ASP A 21 -56.56 -4.02 25.33
C ASP A 21 -56.42 -5.53 25.03
N GLU A 22 -55.95 -5.91 23.84
CA GLU A 22 -55.77 -7.31 23.43
C GLU A 22 -54.52 -7.98 24.03
N ASP A 23 -53.38 -7.28 24.09
CA ASP A 23 -52.08 -7.88 24.41
C ASP A 23 -51.32 -7.20 25.57
N ASP A 24 -51.85 -6.15 26.18
CA ASP A 24 -51.20 -5.29 27.21
C ASP A 24 -49.83 -4.72 26.79
N ARG A 25 -49.63 -4.55 25.48
CA ARG A 25 -48.32 -4.17 24.89
C ARG A 25 -48.17 -2.65 24.81
N ILE A 26 -47.17 -2.13 25.51
CA ILE A 26 -46.78 -0.71 25.47
C ILE A 26 -45.67 -0.45 24.43
N VAL A 27 -44.97 -1.50 23.98
CA VAL A 27 -43.88 -1.40 22.99
C VAL A 27 -44.35 -1.83 21.60
N LEU A 28 -43.89 -1.10 20.57
CA LEU A 28 -44.15 -1.44 19.17
C LEU A 28 -43.53 -2.82 18.82
N LYS A 29 -44.32 -3.69 18.17
CA LYS A 29 -43.78 -4.90 17.53
C LYS A 29 -42.74 -4.48 16.48
N PRO A 30 -41.64 -5.23 16.31
CA PRO A 30 -40.73 -5.06 15.18
C PRO A 30 -41.54 -5.06 13.88
N ARG A 31 -41.25 -4.11 12.99
CA ARG A 31 -41.89 -4.07 11.66
C ARG A 31 -41.19 -5.09 10.75
N GLY A 32 -41.99 -5.97 10.14
CA GLY A 32 -41.54 -6.99 9.17
C GLY A 32 -41.70 -8.41 9.69
N GLY A 33 -42.06 -9.34 8.81
CA GLY A 33 -42.05 -10.79 9.12
C GLY A 33 -40.64 -11.38 9.07
N ASP A 34 -40.52 -12.66 9.43
CA ASP A 34 -39.27 -13.39 9.30
C ASP A 34 -38.75 -13.30 7.86
N LYS A 35 -37.56 -12.71 7.70
CA LYS A 35 -36.87 -12.72 6.40
C LYS A 35 -36.41 -14.14 6.14
N ARG A 36 -37.02 -14.82 5.17
CA ARG A 36 -36.50 -16.08 4.64
C ARG A 36 -35.07 -15.84 4.15
N LEU A 37 -34.09 -16.35 4.89
CA LEU A 37 -32.69 -16.26 4.52
C LEU A 37 -32.47 -17.19 3.32
N LEU A 38 -32.09 -16.63 2.18
CA LEU A 38 -31.78 -17.42 0.97
C LEU A 38 -30.59 -18.37 1.19
N LEU A 39 -29.64 -17.99 2.06
CA LEU A 39 -28.56 -18.87 2.50
C LEU A 39 -28.74 -19.20 3.99
N ASN A 40 -28.77 -20.49 4.30
CA ASN A 40 -28.78 -21.02 5.66
C ASN A 40 -27.35 -21.10 6.24
N ASP A 41 -27.22 -21.57 7.48
CA ASP A 41 -25.91 -21.67 8.14
C ASP A 41 -24.99 -22.70 7.49
N MET A 42 -25.54 -23.78 6.91
CA MET A 42 -24.77 -24.76 6.16
C MET A 42 -24.11 -24.15 4.92
N HIS A 43 -24.85 -23.36 4.15
CA HIS A 43 -24.30 -22.69 2.96
C HIS A 43 -23.24 -21.65 3.36
N ARG A 44 -23.49 -20.90 4.43
CA ARG A 44 -22.53 -19.94 4.99
C ARG A 44 -21.25 -20.62 5.46
N PHE A 45 -21.36 -21.77 6.12
CA PHE A 45 -20.23 -22.58 6.57
C PHE A 45 -19.40 -23.08 5.39
N PHE A 46 -20.05 -23.64 4.37
CA PHE A 46 -19.38 -24.11 3.15
C PHE A 46 -18.57 -23.00 2.46
N LEU A 47 -19.17 -21.82 2.27
CA LEU A 47 -18.47 -20.66 1.70
C LEU A 47 -17.25 -20.25 2.55
N LYS A 48 -17.39 -20.27 3.87
CA LYS A 48 -16.31 -19.92 4.80
C LYS A 48 -15.13 -20.89 4.70
N GLU A 49 -15.40 -22.19 4.60
CA GLU A 49 -14.34 -23.20 4.50
C GLU A 49 -13.63 -23.14 3.14
N LEU A 50 -14.36 -22.93 2.04
CA LEU A 50 -13.73 -22.71 0.72
C LEU A 50 -12.79 -21.51 0.73
N MET A 51 -13.19 -20.39 1.34
CA MET A 51 -12.37 -19.18 1.42
C MET A 51 -11.14 -19.34 2.31
N LYS A 52 -11.21 -20.19 3.36
CA LYS A 52 -10.05 -20.50 4.19
C LYS A 52 -9.02 -21.34 3.44
N ILE A 53 -9.48 -22.30 2.64
CA ILE A 53 -8.62 -23.19 1.84
C ILE A 53 -7.98 -22.41 0.69
N ASN A 54 -8.76 -21.59 0.00
CA ASN A 54 -8.29 -20.75 -1.10
C ASN A 54 -8.70 -19.29 -0.89
N PRO A 55 -7.85 -18.48 -0.25
CA PRO A 55 -8.11 -17.04 -0.04
C PRO A 55 -8.20 -16.21 -1.32
N THR A 56 -7.81 -16.76 -2.48
CA THR A 56 -7.83 -16.06 -3.77
C THR A 56 -9.08 -16.34 -4.60
N ILE A 57 -9.99 -17.19 -4.10
CA ILE A 57 -11.21 -17.59 -4.80
C ILE A 57 -12.10 -16.38 -5.11
N THR A 58 -12.59 -16.30 -6.35
CA THR A 58 -13.47 -15.22 -6.81
C THR A 58 -14.92 -15.45 -6.37
N ILE A 59 -15.73 -14.38 -6.33
CA ILE A 59 -17.17 -14.50 -6.06
C ILE A 59 -17.85 -15.42 -7.08
N ASN A 60 -17.40 -15.39 -8.33
CA ASN A 60 -17.97 -16.21 -9.39
C ASN A 60 -17.69 -17.69 -9.14
N GLU A 61 -16.46 -18.04 -8.76
CA GLU A 61 -16.10 -19.41 -8.40
C GLU A 61 -16.85 -19.87 -7.14
N LEU A 62 -16.94 -19.03 -6.11
CA LEU A 62 -17.74 -19.34 -4.91
C LEU A 62 -19.21 -19.62 -5.26
N TYR A 63 -19.78 -18.84 -6.17
CA TYR A 63 -21.13 -19.05 -6.66
C TYR A 63 -21.28 -20.38 -7.41
N GLN A 64 -20.36 -20.70 -8.32
CA GLN A 64 -20.39 -21.97 -9.07
C GLN A 64 -20.27 -23.17 -8.13
N ASN A 65 -19.30 -23.13 -7.20
CA ASN A 65 -19.11 -24.20 -6.20
C ASN A 65 -20.34 -24.38 -5.31
N LEU A 66 -21.06 -23.29 -5.01
CA LEU A 66 -22.25 -23.33 -4.15
C LEU A 66 -23.43 -24.00 -4.86
N ILE A 67 -23.67 -23.67 -6.14
CA ILE A 67 -24.76 -24.30 -6.92
C ILE A 67 -24.42 -25.75 -7.26
N GLU A 68 -23.16 -26.05 -7.57
CA GLU A 68 -22.71 -27.43 -7.83
C GLU A 68 -22.90 -28.31 -6.59
N ARG A 69 -22.62 -27.77 -5.39
CA ARG A 69 -22.80 -28.50 -4.13
C ARG A 69 -24.25 -28.59 -3.67
N PHE A 70 -25.07 -27.59 -3.98
CA PHE A 70 -26.48 -27.50 -3.58
C PHE A 70 -27.36 -27.18 -4.80
N PRO A 71 -27.73 -28.18 -5.62
CA PRO A 71 -28.44 -27.96 -6.88
C PRO A 71 -29.82 -27.31 -6.72
N ASP A 72 -30.50 -27.57 -5.59
CA ASP A 72 -31.83 -27.02 -5.29
C ASP A 72 -31.78 -25.55 -4.82
N LEU A 73 -30.58 -24.97 -4.73
CA LEU A 73 -30.38 -23.62 -4.20
C LEU A 73 -30.45 -22.55 -5.29
N GLU A 74 -31.58 -21.85 -5.34
CA GLU A 74 -31.77 -20.70 -6.23
C GLU A 74 -31.19 -19.41 -5.63
N VAL A 75 -29.95 -19.09 -5.99
CA VAL A 75 -29.27 -17.87 -5.54
C VAL A 75 -28.57 -17.15 -6.68
N SER A 76 -28.20 -15.89 -6.45
CA SER A 76 -27.44 -15.08 -7.41
C SER A 76 -26.01 -14.85 -6.92
N ARG A 77 -25.11 -14.46 -7.83
CA ARG A 77 -23.75 -13.99 -7.49
C ARG A 77 -23.77 -12.85 -6.45
N SER A 78 -24.75 -11.95 -6.54
CA SER A 78 -24.92 -10.86 -5.58
C SER A 78 -25.35 -11.36 -4.19
N THR A 79 -26.14 -12.43 -4.12
CA THR A 79 -26.51 -13.07 -2.85
C THR A 79 -25.27 -13.63 -2.15
N VAL A 80 -24.39 -14.30 -2.91
CA VAL A 80 -23.11 -14.81 -2.40
C VAL A 80 -22.23 -13.64 -1.92
N ALA A 81 -22.05 -12.61 -2.74
CA ALA A 81 -21.27 -11.42 -2.38
C ALA A 81 -21.73 -10.75 -1.07
N HIS A 82 -23.04 -10.54 -0.90
CA HIS A 82 -23.58 -9.97 0.34
C HIS A 82 -23.34 -10.86 1.57
N ASN A 83 -23.44 -12.19 1.41
CA ASN A 83 -23.21 -13.10 2.52
C ASN A 83 -21.72 -13.19 2.90
N ILE A 84 -20.79 -13.07 1.94
CA ILE A 84 -19.35 -12.94 2.22
C ILE A 84 -19.08 -11.73 3.13
N VAL A 85 -19.68 -10.58 2.81
CA VAL A 85 -19.55 -9.36 3.64
C VAL A 85 -20.16 -9.56 5.03
N LYS A 86 -21.33 -10.21 5.14
CA LYS A 86 -21.95 -10.54 6.43
C LYS A 86 -21.12 -11.52 7.27
N LEU A 87 -20.35 -12.39 6.63
CA LEU A 87 -19.42 -13.30 7.29
C LEU A 87 -18.14 -12.60 7.78
N GLY A 88 -18.02 -11.28 7.56
CA GLY A 88 -16.88 -10.47 8.01
C GLY A 88 -15.71 -10.45 7.04
N PHE A 89 -15.87 -10.99 5.82
CA PHE A 89 -14.82 -10.96 4.82
C PHE A 89 -14.90 -9.71 3.96
N THR A 90 -13.75 -9.09 3.71
CA THR A 90 -13.60 -7.98 2.75
C THR A 90 -12.83 -8.46 1.53
N LEU A 91 -13.31 -8.11 0.34
CA LEU A 91 -12.57 -8.37 -0.89
C LEU A 91 -11.45 -7.35 -1.04
N LYS A 92 -10.23 -7.83 -1.26
CA LYS A 92 -9.09 -6.98 -1.60
C LYS A 92 -8.63 -7.29 -3.02
N LYS A 93 -8.16 -6.27 -3.73
CA LYS A 93 -7.50 -6.44 -5.03
C LYS A 93 -6.26 -7.29 -4.80
N LEU A 94 -6.19 -8.45 -5.47
CA LEU A 94 -4.98 -9.26 -5.49
C LEU A 94 -3.90 -8.45 -6.21
N VAL A 95 -2.76 -8.26 -5.54
CA VAL A 95 -1.60 -7.61 -6.13
C VAL A 95 -0.58 -8.72 -6.42
N PRO A 96 -0.28 -9.02 -7.69
CA PRO A 96 0.80 -9.95 -7.99
C PRO A 96 2.11 -9.34 -7.49
N VAL A 97 2.79 -10.02 -6.59
CA VAL A 97 4.14 -9.63 -6.16
C VAL A 97 5.12 -10.07 -7.23
N VAL A 98 5.50 -9.14 -8.10
CA VAL A 98 6.41 -9.43 -9.22
C VAL A 98 7.86 -9.41 -8.74
N VAL A 99 8.52 -10.58 -8.75
CA VAL A 99 9.95 -10.74 -8.36
C VAL A 99 10.91 -10.12 -9.39
N LYS A 100 10.45 -9.75 -10.59
CA LYS A 100 11.26 -9.16 -11.66
C LYS A 100 10.98 -7.66 -11.84
N ARG A 101 11.97 -6.83 -11.47
CA ARG A 101 11.92 -5.36 -11.47
C ARG A 101 11.81 -4.68 -12.85
N ASN A 102 11.95 -5.39 -13.97
CA ASN A 102 12.13 -4.80 -15.29
C ASN A 102 11.15 -5.37 -16.34
N GLN A 103 9.87 -5.04 -16.22
CA GLN A 103 8.90 -5.12 -17.32
C GLN A 103 8.30 -3.73 -17.52
N ASP A 104 8.17 -3.27 -18.77
CA ASP A 104 7.67 -1.92 -19.09
C ASP A 104 6.25 -1.66 -18.53
N THR A 105 5.49 -2.72 -18.25
CA THR A 105 4.18 -2.68 -17.58
C THR A 105 4.24 -2.20 -16.12
N ILE A 106 5.41 -2.27 -15.47
CA ILE A 106 5.59 -1.92 -14.04
C ILE A 106 5.82 -0.41 -13.83
N ILE A 107 6.20 0.33 -14.87
CA ILE A 107 6.53 1.77 -14.76
C ILE A 107 5.25 2.64 -14.62
N VAL A 108 4.07 2.07 -14.85
CA VAL A 108 2.78 2.79 -14.80
C VAL A 108 1.95 2.38 -13.57
N GLN A 109 2.53 2.37 -12.37
CA GLN A 109 1.72 2.47 -11.14
C GLN A 109 1.64 3.93 -10.71
N TRP A 110 0.92 4.74 -11.49
CA TRP A 110 0.54 6.10 -11.13
C TRP A 110 -0.93 6.06 -10.70
N LYS A 111 -1.24 6.51 -9.48
CA LYS A 111 -2.59 6.60 -8.86
C LYS A 111 -3.71 6.09 -9.78
N GLU A 112 -4.01 4.79 -9.71
CA GLU A 112 -5.10 4.13 -10.48
C GLU A 112 -6.49 4.66 -10.11
N TYR A 113 -6.59 5.55 -9.12
CA TYR A 113 -7.83 6.08 -8.60
C TYR A 113 -7.95 7.55 -8.95
N GLY A 114 -8.89 7.85 -9.83
CA GLY A 114 -9.41 9.19 -10.06
C GLY A 114 -10.81 9.32 -9.47
N ARG A 115 -11.20 10.52 -9.03
CA ARG A 115 -12.58 10.80 -8.63
C ARG A 115 -13.29 11.50 -9.78
N ALA A 116 -14.44 10.97 -10.17
CA ALA A 116 -15.35 11.57 -11.12
C ALA A 116 -16.79 11.30 -10.68
N PRO A 117 -17.77 12.13 -11.08
CA PRO A 117 -19.18 11.82 -10.89
C PRO A 117 -19.52 10.42 -11.42
N ARG A 118 -20.45 9.73 -10.76
CA ARG A 118 -20.88 8.38 -11.18
C ARG A 118 -21.28 8.40 -12.66
N GLY A 119 -20.71 7.49 -13.45
CA GLY A 119 -20.95 7.39 -14.89
C GLY A 119 -20.09 8.30 -15.76
N LYS A 120 -19.22 9.14 -15.17
CA LYS A 120 -18.24 9.95 -15.92
C LYS A 120 -16.83 9.35 -15.79
N PRO A 121 -16.03 9.37 -16.86
CA PRO A 121 -14.64 8.94 -16.78
C PRO A 121 -13.82 9.94 -15.94
N ALA A 122 -12.91 9.42 -15.11
CA ALA A 122 -11.88 10.26 -14.50
C ALA A 122 -10.84 10.59 -15.56
N VAL A 123 -10.69 11.88 -15.88
CA VAL A 123 -9.75 12.36 -16.89
C VAL A 123 -8.44 12.76 -16.21
N LYS A 124 -7.32 12.34 -16.80
CA LYS A 124 -5.99 12.74 -16.38
C LYS A 124 -5.16 13.08 -17.62
N GLU A 125 -4.60 14.28 -17.62
CA GLU A 125 -3.59 14.65 -18.62
C GLU A 125 -2.27 13.97 -18.29
N VAL A 126 -1.68 13.34 -19.31
CA VAL A 126 -0.39 12.66 -19.21
C VAL A 126 0.51 13.16 -20.32
N ALA A 127 1.79 13.37 -19.99
CA ALA A 127 2.78 13.70 -21.00
C ALA A 127 2.91 12.52 -21.98
N THR A 128 2.80 12.79 -23.28
CA THR A 128 2.89 11.79 -24.35
C THR A 128 4.32 11.36 -24.64
N GLN A 129 5.32 12.17 -24.27
CA GLN A 129 6.74 11.87 -24.47
C GLN A 129 7.40 11.35 -23.19
N ARG A 130 8.21 10.30 -23.35
CA ARG A 130 9.05 9.77 -22.26
C ARG A 130 10.11 10.82 -21.93
N GLY A 131 10.07 11.37 -20.71
CA GLY A 131 11.09 12.29 -20.23
C GLY A 131 12.47 11.64 -20.16
N LYS A 132 13.54 12.47 -20.12
CA LYS A 132 14.90 11.97 -19.90
C LYS A 132 14.99 11.30 -18.52
N ASN A 133 15.60 10.12 -18.45
CA ASN A 133 15.85 9.45 -17.18
C ASN A 133 16.68 10.33 -16.26
N ILE A 134 16.34 10.35 -14.97
CA ILE A 134 17.10 11.05 -13.94
C ILE A 134 17.74 10.01 -13.04
N THR A 135 19.07 10.05 -12.91
CA THR A 135 19.77 9.21 -11.93
C THR A 135 20.05 10.00 -10.66
N ILE A 136 19.65 9.42 -9.53
CA ILE A 136 19.90 9.94 -8.19
C ILE A 136 20.85 8.99 -7.48
N ILE A 137 21.90 9.54 -6.87
CA ILE A 137 22.79 8.84 -5.94
C ILE A 137 22.68 9.57 -4.61
N ALA A 138 22.46 8.85 -3.51
CA ALA A 138 22.33 9.44 -2.19
C ALA A 138 23.00 8.58 -1.13
N ALA A 139 23.48 9.23 -0.07
CA ALA A 139 23.98 8.60 1.14
C ALA A 139 23.24 9.19 2.35
N MET A 140 22.85 8.34 3.29
CA MET A 140 22.12 8.73 4.49
C MET A 140 22.75 8.14 5.75
N SER A 141 22.40 8.71 6.90
CA SER A 141 22.67 8.16 8.23
C SER A 141 21.47 8.40 9.16
N GLY A 142 21.53 7.91 10.40
CA GLY A 142 20.56 8.25 11.44
C GLY A 142 20.54 9.73 11.85
N ASN A 143 21.39 10.58 11.28
CA ASN A 143 21.35 12.04 11.45
C ASN A 143 20.71 12.78 10.26
N GLY A 144 20.38 12.08 9.17
CA GLY A 144 19.83 12.69 7.96
C GLY A 144 20.58 12.29 6.68
N ILE A 145 20.25 12.97 5.60
CA ILE A 145 20.94 12.84 4.31
C ILE A 145 22.33 13.47 4.40
N ILE A 146 23.37 12.73 4.01
CA ILE A 146 24.76 13.20 4.06
C ILE A 146 25.16 13.86 2.74
N LYS A 147 24.85 13.20 1.63
CA LYS A 147 25.21 13.67 0.30
C LYS A 147 24.24 13.14 -0.74
N THR A 148 23.89 13.99 -1.70
CA THR A 148 23.09 13.65 -2.86
C THR A 148 23.83 14.06 -4.14
N SER A 149 23.48 13.41 -5.24
CA SER A 149 23.86 13.80 -6.59
C SER A 149 22.73 13.41 -7.51
N CYS A 150 22.18 14.39 -8.20
CA CYS A 150 21.10 14.23 -9.15
C CYS A 150 21.56 14.66 -10.54
N ARG A 151 21.14 13.94 -11.60
CA ARG A 151 21.49 14.29 -12.97
C ARG A 151 20.59 13.63 -14.00
N LEU A 152 20.54 14.25 -15.18
CA LEU A 152 19.96 13.67 -16.37
C LEU A 152 20.86 12.56 -16.94
N GLY A 153 20.25 11.48 -17.41
CA GLY A 153 20.92 10.32 -18.02
C GLY A 153 21.39 9.26 -17.03
N SER A 154 22.05 8.23 -17.58
CA SER A 154 22.50 7.02 -16.86
C SER A 154 23.81 7.23 -16.10
N THR A 155 24.07 6.41 -15.08
CA THR A 155 25.31 6.48 -14.29
C THR A 155 26.46 5.60 -14.75
N THR A 156 27.65 6.22 -14.94
CA THR A 156 28.92 5.54 -15.19
C THR A 156 29.69 5.30 -13.89
N GLY A 157 30.58 4.31 -13.90
CA GLY A 157 31.46 4.01 -12.76
C GLY A 157 32.35 5.19 -12.35
N SER A 158 32.81 6.00 -13.30
CA SER A 158 33.64 7.19 -13.02
C SER A 158 32.88 8.27 -12.23
N ILE A 159 31.63 8.53 -12.59
CA ILE A 159 30.78 9.50 -11.89
C ILE A 159 30.48 9.00 -10.47
N PHE A 160 30.19 7.71 -10.33
CA PHE A 160 29.98 7.10 -9.02
C PHE A 160 31.23 7.16 -8.13
N LYS A 161 32.41 6.88 -8.68
CA LYS A 161 33.71 7.01 -7.98
C LYS A 161 33.94 8.46 -7.51
N LYS A 162 33.60 9.46 -8.34
CA LYS A 162 33.69 10.88 -7.96
C LYS A 162 32.73 11.21 -6.80
N PHE A 163 31.51 10.66 -6.82
CA PHE A 163 30.55 10.81 -5.73
C PHE A 163 31.10 10.23 -4.41
N ILE A 164 31.61 8.99 -4.42
CA ILE A 164 32.15 8.34 -3.23
C ILE A 164 33.34 9.11 -2.65
N LYS A 165 34.27 9.59 -3.49
CA LYS A 165 35.38 10.43 -3.03
C LYS A 165 34.87 11.70 -2.34
N LYS A 166 33.93 12.42 -2.96
CA LYS A 166 33.32 13.62 -2.37
C LYS A 166 32.59 13.34 -1.06
N LEU A 167 31.91 12.19 -0.97
CA LEU A 167 31.24 11.74 0.24
C LEU A 167 32.24 11.50 1.37
N ILE A 168 33.30 10.72 1.12
CA ILE A 168 34.36 10.45 2.11
C ILE A 168 35.02 11.76 2.57
N SER A 169 35.36 12.67 1.65
CA SER A 169 35.94 13.97 2.01
C SER A 169 35.02 14.87 2.83
N SER A 170 33.70 14.60 2.83
CA SER A 170 32.74 15.34 3.68
C SER A 170 32.54 14.72 5.06
N LEU A 171 33.13 13.55 5.33
CA LEU A 171 33.04 12.87 6.62
C LEU A 171 34.20 13.27 7.54
N PRO A 172 33.99 13.27 8.87
CA PRO A 172 35.07 13.50 9.82
C PRO A 172 36.20 12.46 9.68
N PRO A 173 37.47 12.88 9.61
CA PRO A 173 38.61 12.01 9.28
C PRO A 173 38.92 10.94 10.34
N ASN A 174 38.65 11.22 11.62
CA ASN A 174 39.10 10.38 12.74
C ASN A 174 38.04 9.41 13.26
N ASN A 175 36.95 9.21 12.52
CA ASN A 175 35.83 8.37 12.97
C ASN A 175 35.43 7.45 11.83
N GLY A 176 36.00 6.24 11.83
CA GLY A 176 35.66 5.19 10.87
C GLY A 176 34.15 5.00 10.75
N LYS A 177 33.67 4.91 9.51
CA LYS A 177 32.24 4.78 9.19
C LYS A 177 32.05 3.51 8.40
N ILE A 178 30.94 2.83 8.63
CA ILE A 178 30.57 1.64 7.89
C ILE A 178 29.59 2.05 6.80
N PHE A 179 29.98 1.83 5.55
CA PHE A 179 29.14 2.05 4.38
C PHE A 179 28.35 0.79 4.09
N ILE A 180 27.02 0.88 4.17
CA ILE A 180 26.12 -0.21 3.81
C ILE A 180 25.59 0.05 2.40
N MET A 181 25.75 -0.92 1.50
CA MET A 181 25.37 -0.77 0.10
C MET A 181 24.74 -2.05 -0.45
N ASN A 182 23.82 -1.94 -1.41
CA ASN A 182 23.37 -3.11 -2.16
C ASN A 182 24.51 -3.67 -3.04
N ASN A 183 24.38 -4.94 -3.46
CA ASN A 183 25.39 -5.65 -4.25
C ASN A 183 25.32 -5.32 -5.76
N ALA A 184 25.25 -4.03 -6.11
CA ALA A 184 25.28 -3.58 -7.51
C ALA A 184 26.70 -3.65 -8.09
N SER A 185 26.82 -3.96 -9.39
CA SER A 185 28.12 -4.06 -10.07
C SER A 185 28.97 -2.79 -9.95
N ILE A 186 28.33 -1.62 -10.03
CA ILE A 186 28.98 -0.31 -9.88
C ILE A 186 29.55 -0.05 -8.47
N HIS A 187 29.11 -0.81 -7.47
CA HIS A 187 29.61 -0.68 -6.10
C HIS A 187 30.87 -1.52 -5.84
N LYS A 188 31.20 -2.48 -6.69
CA LYS A 188 32.38 -3.34 -6.50
C LYS A 188 33.69 -2.54 -6.43
N GLN A 189 33.80 -1.47 -7.21
CA GLN A 189 34.95 -0.54 -7.19
C GLN A 189 35.08 0.26 -5.88
N VAL A 190 34.03 0.34 -5.06
CA VAL A 190 34.04 1.10 -3.80
C VAL A 190 34.99 0.46 -2.78
N LYS A 191 35.09 -0.88 -2.76
CA LYS A 191 36.03 -1.60 -1.87
C LYS A 191 37.45 -1.05 -2.01
N GLN A 192 37.90 -0.81 -3.24
CA GLN A 192 39.25 -0.31 -3.51
C GLN A 192 39.46 1.14 -3.05
N ILE A 193 38.39 1.96 -3.09
CA ILE A 193 38.44 3.36 -2.64
C ILE A 193 38.50 3.41 -1.11
N ILE A 194 37.64 2.63 -0.44
CA ILE A 194 37.48 2.63 1.02
C ILE A 194 38.66 1.97 1.73
N LYS A 195 39.31 0.96 1.13
CA LYS A 195 40.51 0.31 1.69
C LYS A 195 41.67 1.27 2.03
N LYS A 196 41.70 2.47 1.45
CA LYS A 196 42.73 3.50 1.70
C LYS A 196 42.31 4.54 2.75
N THR A 197 41.26 4.26 3.51
CA THR A 197 40.62 5.17 4.45
C THR A 197 40.28 4.41 5.74
N PRO A 198 40.03 5.09 6.87
CA PRO A 198 39.60 4.43 8.11
C PRO A 198 38.15 3.91 8.07
N HIS A 199 37.51 3.89 6.90
CA HIS A 199 36.13 3.46 6.72
C HIS A 199 36.05 2.00 6.27
N GLU A 200 34.88 1.40 6.43
CA GLU A 200 34.58 0.03 6.01
C GLU A 200 33.37 -0.02 5.08
N VAL A 201 33.22 -1.10 4.33
CA VAL A 201 32.06 -1.31 3.45
C VAL A 201 31.50 -2.71 3.56
N ILE A 202 30.18 -2.78 3.77
CA ILE A 202 29.40 -4.01 3.86
C ILE A 202 28.39 -4.02 2.71
N PHE A 203 28.34 -5.14 1.98
CA PHE A 203 27.38 -5.35 0.92
C PHE A 203 26.21 -6.21 1.41
N LEU A 204 25.00 -5.70 1.20
CA LEU A 204 23.77 -6.43 1.52
C LEU A 204 23.56 -7.60 0.55
N PRO A 205 22.87 -8.66 0.98
CA PRO A 205 22.48 -9.77 0.11
C PRO A 205 21.71 -9.30 -1.14
N THR A 206 21.87 -10.02 -2.24
CA THR A 206 21.14 -9.73 -3.49
C THR A 206 19.63 -9.84 -3.25
N TYR A 207 18.85 -9.05 -3.99
CA TYR A 207 17.38 -9.02 -3.90
C TYR A 207 16.79 -8.70 -2.52
N SER A 208 17.56 -8.08 -1.62
CA SER A 208 17.11 -7.71 -0.26
C SER A 208 16.98 -6.19 -0.06
N PRO A 209 16.12 -5.49 -0.82
CA PRO A 209 15.99 -4.03 -0.73
C PRO A 209 15.40 -3.55 0.61
N PHE A 210 14.62 -4.39 1.28
CA PHE A 210 14.03 -4.11 2.60
C PHE A 210 15.10 -3.92 3.70
N LEU A 211 16.30 -4.49 3.50
CA LEU A 211 17.46 -4.28 4.39
C LEU A 211 18.20 -2.96 4.11
N ASN A 212 17.80 -2.19 3.10
CA ASN A 212 18.48 -0.97 2.68
C ASN A 212 17.61 0.28 2.90
N PRO A 213 17.81 1.03 4.00
CA PRO A 213 16.97 2.19 4.36
C PRO A 213 16.88 3.28 3.27
N ILE A 214 17.91 3.41 2.42
CA ILE A 214 17.91 4.41 1.34
C ILE A 214 16.79 4.15 0.30
N GLU A 215 16.31 2.92 0.17
CA GLU A 215 15.19 2.59 -0.74
C GLU A 215 13.89 3.29 -0.27
N ILE A 216 13.71 3.42 1.05
CA ILE A 216 12.56 4.11 1.64
C ILE A 216 12.71 5.63 1.48
N VAL A 217 13.94 6.15 1.58
CA VAL A 217 14.25 7.56 1.24
C VAL A 217 13.82 7.86 -0.20
N PHE A 218 14.26 7.04 -1.16
CA PHE A 218 13.88 7.23 -2.57
C PHE A 218 12.37 7.13 -2.79
N SER A 219 11.69 6.26 -2.04
CA SER A 219 10.23 6.18 -2.09
C SER A 219 9.56 7.47 -1.60
N LYS A 220 10.02 8.06 -0.48
CA LYS A 220 9.51 9.35 0.00
C LYS A 220 9.79 10.47 -1.00
N VAL A 221 11.02 10.59 -1.49
CA VAL A 221 11.44 11.62 -2.44
C VAL A 221 10.62 11.55 -3.73
N LYS A 222 10.48 10.35 -4.32
CA LYS A 222 9.64 10.13 -5.52
C LYS A 222 8.19 10.55 -5.27
N ASN A 223 7.64 10.20 -4.11
CA ASN A 223 6.26 10.55 -3.77
C ASN A 223 6.07 12.07 -3.60
N LEU A 224 7.05 12.78 -3.05
CA LEU A 224 7.02 14.23 -2.93
C LEU A 224 7.07 14.87 -4.32
N VAL A 225 8.02 14.47 -5.16
CA VAL A 225 8.16 14.99 -6.52
C VAL A 225 6.90 14.71 -7.36
N ALA A 226 6.33 13.50 -7.27
CA ALA A 226 5.15 13.12 -8.05
C ALA A 226 3.85 13.83 -7.62
N LYS A 227 3.78 14.36 -6.39
CA LYS A 227 2.59 15.07 -5.89
C LYS A 227 2.53 16.54 -6.30
N HIS A 228 3.65 17.12 -6.71
CA HIS A 228 3.78 18.55 -6.98
C HIS A 228 4.20 18.75 -8.45
N PRO A 229 3.25 19.05 -9.36
CA PRO A 229 3.55 19.41 -10.74
C PRO A 229 4.60 20.53 -10.80
N LEU A 230 5.49 20.51 -11.78
CA LEU A 230 6.48 21.58 -11.98
C LEU A 230 5.78 22.86 -12.42
N ASP A 231 6.06 23.96 -11.75
CA ASP A 231 5.74 25.30 -12.23
C ASP A 231 6.71 25.72 -13.34
N SER A 232 6.35 26.76 -14.11
CA SER A 232 7.10 27.19 -15.29
C SER A 232 8.55 27.63 -15.01
N GLN A 233 8.86 28.00 -13.76
CA GLN A 233 10.19 28.44 -13.33
C GLN A 233 10.98 27.34 -12.60
N GLU A 234 10.35 26.21 -12.27
CA GLU A 234 10.98 25.16 -11.47
C GLU A 234 11.69 24.14 -12.35
N THR A 235 12.82 23.62 -11.86
CA THR A 235 13.49 22.48 -12.50
C THR A 235 13.19 21.20 -11.73
N ILE A 236 13.09 20.08 -12.45
CA ILE A 236 12.93 18.75 -11.83
C ILE A 236 14.09 18.42 -10.88
N LEU A 237 15.29 18.92 -11.15
CA LEU A 237 16.45 18.75 -10.28
C LEU A 237 16.28 19.51 -8.97
N GLY A 238 15.86 20.78 -9.03
CA GLY A 238 15.57 21.59 -7.84
C GLY A 238 14.46 20.95 -6.97
N LYS A 239 13.39 20.45 -7.59
CA LYS A 239 12.34 19.72 -6.85
C LYS A 239 12.84 18.47 -6.15
N ILE A 240 13.77 17.75 -6.76
CA ILE A 240 14.37 16.58 -6.14
C ILE A 240 15.19 17.01 -4.92
N GLU A 241 15.95 18.10 -5.02
CA GLU A 241 16.72 18.66 -3.91
C GLU A 241 15.80 19.10 -2.75
N GLU A 242 14.75 19.87 -3.03
CA GLU A 242 13.74 20.25 -2.01
C GLU A 242 13.04 19.03 -1.39
N ALA A 243 12.81 17.98 -2.16
CA ALA A 243 12.23 16.75 -1.65
C ALA A 243 13.19 16.00 -0.71
N PHE A 244 14.51 16.10 -0.93
CA PHE A 244 15.51 15.61 0.01
C PHE A 244 15.56 16.44 1.29
N ASP A 245 15.37 17.77 1.21
CA ASP A 245 15.33 18.64 2.39
C ASP A 245 14.14 18.32 3.32
N LYS A 246 13.07 17.75 2.77
CA LYS A 246 11.91 17.23 3.52
C LYS A 246 12.17 15.88 4.21
N VAL A 247 13.36 15.29 4.06
CA VAL A 247 13.76 14.08 4.79
C VAL A 247 14.34 14.48 6.14
N THR A 248 13.62 14.14 7.20
CA THR A 248 14.00 14.49 8.56
C THR A 248 14.92 13.44 9.17
N LYS A 249 15.63 13.83 10.23
CA LYS A 249 16.41 12.92 11.07
C LYS A 249 15.54 11.79 11.66
N GLN A 250 14.29 12.09 12.03
CA GLN A 250 13.37 11.12 12.58
C GLN A 250 12.96 10.08 11.53
N ASP A 251 12.71 10.50 10.29
CA ASP A 251 12.47 9.58 9.18
C ASP A 251 13.64 8.61 9.02
N CYS A 252 14.87 9.14 8.95
CA CYS A 252 16.07 8.32 8.76
C CYS A 252 16.25 7.28 9.86
N ARG A 253 16.05 7.66 11.13
CA ARG A 253 16.13 6.73 12.27
C ARG A 253 15.04 5.66 12.20
N GLY A 254 13.81 6.06 11.90
CA GLY A 254 12.68 5.14 11.75
C GLY A 254 12.93 4.12 10.64
N TRP A 255 13.46 4.56 9.49
CA TRP A 255 13.77 3.66 8.37
C TRP A 255 14.93 2.73 8.64
N ILE A 256 15.97 3.19 9.34
CA ILE A 256 17.04 2.31 9.81
C ILE A 256 16.46 1.25 10.76
N SER A 257 15.65 1.65 11.74
CA SER A 257 15.00 0.73 12.67
C SER A 257 14.09 -0.28 11.95
N HIS A 258 13.34 0.19 10.95
CA HIS A 258 12.49 -0.67 10.13
C HIS A 258 13.31 -1.72 9.38
N SER A 259 14.38 -1.33 8.68
CA SER A 259 15.26 -2.28 8.00
C SER A 259 15.93 -3.25 8.98
N LEU A 260 16.31 -2.79 10.18
CA LEU A 260 16.89 -3.64 11.22
C LEU A 260 15.90 -4.70 11.73
N SER A 261 14.59 -4.41 11.77
CA SER A 261 13.57 -5.36 12.25
C SER A 261 13.53 -6.66 11.45
N TYR A 262 13.93 -6.64 10.18
CA TYR A 262 13.96 -7.83 9.33
C TYR A 262 15.18 -8.73 9.54
N PHE A 263 16.24 -8.25 10.22
CA PHE A 263 17.47 -9.05 10.37
C PHE A 263 17.24 -10.34 11.17
N GLY A 264 16.37 -10.30 12.19
CA GLY A 264 16.01 -11.50 12.96
C GLY A 264 15.39 -12.58 12.07
N SER A 265 14.34 -12.22 11.33
CA SER A 265 13.70 -13.12 10.36
C SER A 265 14.65 -13.61 9.27
N CYS A 266 15.57 -12.76 8.78
CA CYS A 266 16.61 -13.19 7.84
C CYS A 266 17.54 -14.25 8.42
N LEU A 267 18.01 -14.06 9.66
CA LEU A 267 18.89 -15.02 10.34
C LEU A 267 18.17 -16.37 10.57
N ASN A 268 16.87 -16.31 10.87
CA ASN A 268 16.01 -17.48 11.04
C ASN A 268 15.55 -18.12 9.72
N LYS A 269 15.90 -17.53 8.56
CA LYS A 269 15.45 -17.96 7.22
C LYS A 269 13.92 -17.98 7.07
N GLU A 270 13.23 -17.11 7.79
CA GLU A 270 11.80 -16.93 7.68
C GLU A 270 11.43 -16.26 6.35
N ARG A 271 10.23 -16.56 5.84
CA ARG A 271 9.70 -15.87 4.67
C ARG A 271 9.32 -14.44 5.06
N ILE A 272 9.93 -13.46 4.40
CA ILE A 272 9.61 -12.05 4.61
C ILE A 272 8.49 -11.67 3.64
N GLU A 273 7.33 -11.36 4.20
CA GLU A 273 6.22 -10.73 3.48
C GLU A 273 6.46 -9.22 3.46
N MET A 274 6.66 -8.66 2.27
CA MET A 274 6.87 -7.22 2.03
C MET A 274 5.63 -6.58 1.43
#